data_AF-A0A1B2IWL4-F1
#
_entry.id   AF-A0A1B2IWL4-F1
#
_cell.length_a   1.000
_cell.length_b   1.000
_cell.length_c   1.000
_cell.angle_alpha   90.00
_cell.angle_beta   90.00
_cell.angle_gamma   90.00
#
_symmetry.space_group_name_H-M   'P 1'
#
loop_
_entity.id
_entity.type
_entity.pdbx_description
1 polymer ?
#
loop_
_entity_poly.entity_id
_entity_poly.type
_entity_poly.pdbx_seq_one_letter_code
_entity_poly.pdbx_strand_id
1 'polypeptide(L)'
;MNDNDLRVRKTKQQLQRVLIQLLQTTTFSKITVKQICDTTLINRTTFYQHYHDKSDLLYDMFEGLTIDNHNLALHRLMNEPFTMFPCL
;
A
#
# COMPACT_ATOMS: atom_id res chain seq x y z
N MET A 1 -1.93 -20.22 0.91
CA MET A 1 -1.32 -19.71 -0.34
C MET A 1 0.18 -19.90 -0.21
N ASN A 2 0.91 -20.20 -1.28
CA ASN A 2 2.38 -20.22 -1.21
C ASN A 2 2.88 -18.78 -1.47
N ASP A 3 3.43 -18.13 -0.46
CA ASP A 3 3.89 -16.73 -0.55
C ASP A 3 5.08 -16.54 -1.51
N ASN A 4 5.72 -17.64 -1.91
CA ASN A 4 6.75 -17.64 -2.95
C ASN A 4 6.20 -17.74 -4.38
N ASP A 5 4.89 -17.89 -4.57
CA ASP A 5 4.28 -17.86 -5.90
C ASP A 5 4.37 -16.44 -6.48
N LEU A 6 4.92 -16.33 -7.68
CA LEU A 6 5.04 -15.08 -8.42
C LEU A 6 3.68 -14.38 -8.60
N ARG A 7 2.59 -15.14 -8.72
CA ARG A 7 1.23 -14.62 -8.82
C ARG A 7 0.82 -13.90 -7.54
N VAL A 8 1.05 -14.53 -6.39
CA VAL A 8 0.77 -13.94 -5.07
C VAL A 8 1.53 -12.64 -4.90
N ARG A 9 2.83 -12.62 -5.22
CA ARG A 9 3.68 -11.43 -5.12
C ARG A 9 3.18 -10.29 -6.02
N LYS A 10 2.86 -10.58 -7.28
CA LYS A 10 2.32 -9.58 -8.22
C LYS A 10 0.99 -9.00 -7.75
N THR A 11 0.10 -9.85 -7.25
CA THR A 11 -1.19 -9.41 -6.70
C THR A 11 -1.00 -8.50 -5.49
N LYS A 12 -0.14 -8.88 -4.53
CA LYS A 12 0.17 -8.05 -3.36
C LYS A 12 0.75 -6.69 -3.77
N GLN A 13 1.75 -6.67 -4.66
CA GLN A 13 2.36 -5.42 -5.16
C GLN A 13 1.36 -4.49 -5.85
N GLN A 14 0.44 -5.05 -6.66
CA GLN A 14 -0.57 -4.27 -7.35
C GLN A 14 -1.58 -3.65 -6.37
N LEU A 15 -1.99 -4.40 -5.34
CA LEU A 15 -2.87 -3.90 -4.28
C LEU A 15 -2.20 -2.78 -3.47
N GLN A 16 -0.94 -2.95 -3.07
CA GLN A 16 -0.16 -1.93 -2.34
C GLN A 16 -0.02 -0.64 -3.17
N ARG A 17 0.34 -0.76 -4.47
CA ARG A 17 0.47 0.40 -5.36
C ARG A 17 -0.82 1.21 -5.47
N VAL A 18 -1.96 0.54 -5.59
CA VAL A 18 -3.26 1.22 -5.65
C VAL A 18 -3.63 1.86 -4.32
N LEU A 19 -3.32 1.22 -3.20
CA LEU A 19 -3.54 1.83 -1.88
C LEU A 19 -2.73 3.14 -1.74
N ILE A 20 -1.46 3.15 -2.16
CA ILE A 20 -0.63 4.37 -2.18
C ILE A 20 -1.28 5.46 -3.05
N GLN A 21 -1.74 5.12 -4.24
CA GLN A 21 -2.40 6.08 -5.14
C GLN A 21 -3.68 6.67 -4.51
N LEU A 22 -4.49 5.84 -3.85
CA LEU A 22 -5.71 6.31 -3.19
C LEU A 22 -5.40 7.21 -2.00
N LEU A 23 -4.34 6.89 -1.24
CA LEU A 23 -3.89 7.69 -0.09
C LEU A 23 -3.42 9.10 -0.47
N GLN A 24 -3.02 9.33 -1.73
CA GLN A 24 -2.64 10.67 -2.21
C GLN A 24 -3.83 11.64 -2.32
N THR A 25 -5.05 11.13 -2.45
CA THR A 25 -6.25 11.96 -2.70
C THR A 25 -7.36 11.76 -1.66
N THR A 26 -7.32 10.65 -0.92
CA THR A 26 -8.39 10.23 -0.01
C THR A 26 -7.80 9.78 1.32
N THR A 27 -8.40 10.23 2.42
CA THR A 27 -7.98 9.78 3.76
C THR A 27 -8.23 8.29 3.96
N PHE A 28 -7.32 7.60 4.66
CA PHE A 28 -7.39 6.15 4.85
C PHE A 28 -8.76 5.68 5.35
N SER A 29 -9.37 6.39 6.30
CA SER A 29 -10.69 6.03 6.85
C SER A 29 -11.79 5.98 5.79
N LYS A 30 -11.72 6.81 4.74
CA LYS A 30 -12.69 6.87 3.63
C LYS A 30 -12.42 5.85 2.52
N ILE A 31 -11.21 5.31 2.42
CA ILE A 31 -10.87 4.28 1.44
C ILE A 31 -11.63 2.99 1.78
N THR A 32 -12.20 2.34 0.77
CA THR A 32 -12.90 1.05 0.92
C THR A 32 -12.19 -0.05 0.14
N VAL A 33 -12.33 -1.30 0.59
CA VAL A 33 -11.84 -2.48 -0.16
C VAL A 33 -12.45 -2.52 -1.56
N LYS A 34 -13.71 -2.08 -1.71
CA LYS A 34 -14.34 -1.90 -3.02
C LYS A 34 -13.53 -0.98 -3.92
N GLN A 35 -13.22 0.23 -3.48
CA GLN A 35 -12.46 1.19 -4.29
C GLN A 35 -11.06 0.68 -4.65
N ILE A 36 -10.39 0.01 -3.70
CA ILE A 36 -9.08 -0.63 -3.96
C ILE A 36 -9.23 -1.66 -5.08
N CYS A 37 -10.21 -2.57 -4.98
CA CYS A 37 -10.44 -3.60 -5.99
C CYS A 37 -10.87 -2.99 -7.33
N ASP A 38 -11.78 -2.01 -7.35
CA ASP A 38 -12.30 -1.36 -8.56
C ASP A 38 -11.19 -0.57 -9.32
N THR A 39 -10.17 -0.08 -8.61
CA THR A 39 -9.00 0.60 -9.21
C THR A 39 -7.94 -0.41 -9.72
N THR A 40 -8.12 -1.69 -9.43
CA THR A 40 -7.29 -2.80 -9.92
C THR A 40 -8.10 -3.73 -10.84
N LEU A 41 -7.43 -4.66 -11.51
CA LEU A 41 -8.08 -5.80 -12.18
C LEU A 41 -8.18 -7.01 -11.23
N ILE A 42 -8.30 -6.78 -9.91
CA ILE A 42 -8.32 -7.82 -8.88
C ILE A 42 -9.71 -7.92 -8.28
N ASN A 43 -10.26 -9.14 -8.25
CA ASN A 43 -11.55 -9.39 -7.64
C ASN A 43 -11.45 -9.31 -6.10
N ARG A 44 -12.52 -8.88 -5.43
CA ARG A 44 -12.63 -8.86 -3.96
C ARG A 44 -12.35 -10.22 -3.33
N THR A 45 -12.81 -11.31 -3.96
CA THR A 45 -12.49 -12.67 -3.47
C THR A 45 -10.98 -12.90 -3.41
N THR A 46 -10.24 -12.42 -4.42
CA THR A 46 -8.78 -12.51 -4.45
C THR A 46 -8.14 -11.57 -3.42
N PHE A 47 -8.67 -10.36 -3.22
CA PHE A 47 -8.25 -9.49 -2.13
C PHE A 47 -8.32 -10.22 -0.78
N TYR A 48 -9.48 -10.83 -0.49
CA TYR A 48 -9.71 -11.53 0.78
C TYR A 48 -8.95 -12.86 0.92
N GLN A 49 -8.34 -13.37 -0.15
CA GLN A 49 -7.36 -14.47 -0.06
C GLN A 49 -6.01 -14.01 0.49
N HIS A 50 -5.71 -12.71 0.42
CA HIS A 50 -4.44 -12.13 0.84
C HIS A 50 -4.54 -11.31 2.13
N TYR A 51 -5.66 -10.62 2.35
CA TYR A 51 -5.84 -9.67 3.45
C TYR A 51 -7.22 -9.79 4.07
N HIS A 52 -7.35 -9.66 5.39
CA HIS A 52 -8.67 -9.65 6.02
C HIS A 52 -9.42 -8.35 5.70
N ASP A 53 -8.71 -7.22 5.72
CA ASP A 53 -9.25 -5.89 5.43
C ASP A 53 -8.20 -4.95 4.80
N LYS A 54 -8.56 -3.67 4.64
CA LYS A 54 -7.64 -2.64 4.14
C LYS A 54 -6.51 -2.28 5.12
N SER A 55 -6.69 -2.58 6.41
CA SER A 55 -5.71 -2.30 7.47
C SER A 55 -4.57 -3.31 7.36
N ASP A 56 -4.88 -4.59 7.16
CA ASP A 56 -3.89 -5.62 6.89
C ASP A 56 -3.02 -5.30 5.67
N LEU A 57 -3.64 -4.86 4.58
CA LEU A 57 -2.91 -4.40 3.38
C LEU A 57 -1.98 -3.23 3.71
N LEU A 58 -2.43 -2.29 4.54
CA LEU A 58 -1.62 -1.14 4.95
C LEU A 58 -0.43 -1.59 5.80
N TYR A 59 -0.62 -2.54 6.72
CA TYR A 59 0.46 -3.09 7.54
C TYR A 59 1.50 -3.85 6.70
N ASP A 60 1.06 -4.74 5.81
CA ASP A 60 1.95 -5.48 4.89
C ASP A 60 2.73 -4.54 3.96
N MET A 61 2.09 -3.44 3.51
CA MET A 61 2.76 -2.38 2.75
C MET A 61 3.89 -1.72 3.58
N PHE A 62 3.63 -1.37 4.84
CA PHE A 62 4.65 -0.74 5.69
C PHE A 62 5.78 -1.70 6.05
N GLU A 63 5.48 -2.97 6.29
CA GLU A 63 6.48 -4.01 6.55
C GLU A 63 7.45 -4.17 5.36
N GLY A 64 6.93 -4.14 4.14
CA GLY A 64 7.76 -4.11 2.93
C GLY A 64 8.64 -2.86 2.82
N LEU A 65 8.11 -1.69 3.18
CA LEU A 65 8.87 -0.43 3.16
C LEU A 65 9.98 -0.37 4.22
N THR A 66 9.82 -1.04 5.37
CA THR A 66 10.87 -1.13 6.40
C THR A 66 12.07 -1.96 5.96
N ILE A 67 11.95 -2.79 4.91
CA ILE A 67 13.02 -3.68 4.44
C ILE A 67 13.78 -3.07 3.24
N ASP A 68 13.15 -2.21 2.43
CA ASP A 68 13.81 -1.54 1.29
C ASP A 68 14.48 -0.22 1.67
N ASN A 69 15.44 -0.29 2.60
CA ASN A 69 16.23 0.85 3.06
C ASN A 69 17.56 1.00 2.31
N HIS A 70 17.52 0.99 0.97
CA HIS A 70 18.72 1.30 0.17
C HIS A 70 18.57 2.47 -0.82
N ASN A 71 17.40 3.12 -0.91
CA ASN A 71 17.23 4.31 -1.76
C ASN A 71 16.19 5.32 -1.27
N LEU A 72 15.74 5.24 -0.02
CA LEU A 72 14.92 6.30 0.54
C LEU A 72 15.86 7.37 1.11
N ALA A 73 15.59 8.63 0.77
CA ALA A 73 16.28 9.79 1.31
C ALA A 73 15.89 10.00 2.78
N LEU A 74 16.23 9.03 3.65
CA LEU A 74 16.05 9.06 5.10
C LEU A 74 16.67 10.34 5.66
N HIS A 75 17.81 10.75 5.11
CA HIS A 75 18.47 12.02 5.45
C HIS A 75 17.61 13.26 5.15
N ARG A 76 16.78 13.26 4.09
CA ARG A 76 15.86 14.38 3.81
C ARG A 76 14.66 14.37 4.75
N LEU A 77 14.09 13.20 5.04
CA LEU A 77 12.98 13.06 5.99
C LEU A 77 13.39 13.44 7.42
N MET A 78 14.63 13.16 7.81
CA MET A 78 15.14 13.55 9.13
C MET A 78 15.44 15.05 9.24
N ASN A 79 15.95 15.68 8.16
CA ASN A 79 16.30 17.10 8.19
C ASN A 79 15.11 18.03 7.89
N GLU A 80 14.10 17.57 7.16
CA GLU A 80 12.93 18.35 6.74
C GLU A 80 11.63 17.56 7.01
N PRO A 81 11.30 17.21 8.27
CA PRO A 81 10.27 16.22 8.63
C PRO A 81 8.84 16.59 8.20
N PHE A 82 8.60 17.80 7.70
CA PHE A 82 7.25 18.30 7.36
C PHE A 82 7.10 18.84 5.93
N THR A 83 8.12 18.78 5.08
CA THR A 83 8.05 19.31 3.69
C THR A 83 7.18 18.48 2.74
N MET A 84 6.67 17.32 3.17
CA MET A 84 5.76 16.48 2.39
C MET A 84 4.28 16.90 2.51
N PHE A 85 3.92 17.86 3.36
CA PHE A 85 2.59 18.45 3.40
C PHE A 85 2.61 19.87 2.81
N PRO A 86 2.63 20.03 1.47
CA PRO A 86 2.41 21.35 0.90
C PRO A 86 0.95 21.75 1.18
N CYS A 87 0.82 22.83 1.95
CA CYS A 87 -0.37 23.64 2.22
C CYS A 87 -1.26 23.19 3.39
N LEU A 88 -0.92 23.68 4.59
CA LEU A 88 -1.80 24.62 5.31
C LEU A 88 -1.49 26.03 4.83
#